data_AF-A0A1J3FNC7-F1
#
_entry.id   AF-A0A1J3FNC7-F1
#
_cell.length_a   1.000
_cell.length_b   1.000
_cell.length_c   1.000
_cell.angle_alpha   90.00
_cell.angle_beta   90.00
_cell.angle_gamma   90.00
#
_symmetry.space_group_name_H-M   'P 1'
#
loop_
_entity.id
_entity.type
_entity.pdbx_description
1 polymer ?
#
loop_
_entity_poly.entity_id
_entity_poly.type
_entity_poly.pdbx_seq_one_letter_code
_entity_poly.pdbx_strand_id
1 'polypeptide(L)'
;AREAVRKSLVLLKNEYFLPLDRNAERILVVGKHADDLGYQCGGWTKTMYGQSGRITIGTTLLDAIKATVGNKTEVVYEETPSKETLASWKRFSYAIVAVGESPYAETPGDNSELIIPFNGSDMVTAVAEKIPTLAILFSGRPMVLEPQVLEKTGALVAAWLPGTEGQGIADVIFGDYEFRGKLPVSWFKSVDQLPLDIDANGYLPLFPLGFGLNCDSVENSKQV
;
A
#
# COMPACT_ATOMS: atom_id res chain seq x y z
N ALA A 1 6.16 -17.58 5.18
CA ALA A 1 5.77 -16.17 5.33
C ALA A 1 5.43 -15.51 3.98
N ARG A 2 6.29 -15.54 2.94
CA ARG A 2 6.02 -14.96 1.61
C ARG A 2 4.64 -15.30 1.03
N GLU A 3 4.20 -16.56 1.13
CA GLU A 3 2.86 -16.97 0.71
C GLU A 3 1.73 -16.30 1.50
N ALA A 4 1.89 -16.17 2.83
CA ALA A 4 0.92 -15.50 3.68
C ALA A 4 0.81 -14.01 3.33
N VAL A 5 1.94 -13.35 3.06
CA VAL A 5 1.97 -11.97 2.56
C VAL A 5 1.13 -11.84 1.29
N ARG A 6 1.36 -12.69 0.28
CA ARG A 6 0.57 -12.66 -0.97
C ARG A 6 -0.94 -12.77 -0.72
N LYS A 7 -1.33 -13.67 0.18
CA LYS A 7 -2.74 -13.95 0.48
C LYS A 7 -3.39 -12.89 1.38
N SER A 8 -2.61 -12.09 2.12
CA SER A 8 -3.13 -11.05 3.00
C SER A 8 -3.41 -9.73 2.27
N LEU A 9 -2.76 -9.47 1.14
CA LEU A 9 -2.94 -8.21 0.41
C LEU A 9 -4.38 -8.06 -0.08
N VAL A 10 -4.97 -6.90 0.23
CA VAL A 10 -6.31 -6.55 -0.25
C VAL A 10 -6.19 -5.43 -1.27
N LEU A 11 -6.64 -5.70 -2.50
CA LEU A 11 -6.73 -4.70 -3.56
C LEU A 11 -7.99 -3.85 -3.33
N LEU A 12 -7.80 -2.58 -3.00
CA LEU A 12 -8.90 -1.66 -2.70
C LEU A 12 -9.39 -0.89 -3.93
N LYS A 13 -8.45 -0.55 -4.83
CA LYS A 13 -8.71 0.16 -6.08
C LYS A 13 -7.82 -0.40 -7.18
N ASN A 14 -8.33 -0.54 -8.40
CA ASN A 14 -7.55 -0.84 -9.59
C ASN A 14 -8.23 -0.32 -10.87
N GLU A 15 -7.73 0.76 -11.46
CA GLU A 15 -8.20 1.33 -12.73
C GLU A 15 -7.38 0.78 -13.91
N TYR A 16 -7.42 -0.55 -14.10
CA TYR A 16 -6.61 -1.26 -15.13
C TYR A 16 -5.10 -1.02 -15.00
N PHE A 17 -4.64 -0.81 -13.77
CA PHE A 17 -3.25 -0.44 -13.49
C PHE A 17 -2.39 -1.64 -13.12
N LEU A 18 -2.94 -2.60 -12.38
CA LEU A 18 -2.30 -3.86 -12.03
C LEU A 18 -2.75 -5.00 -12.96
N PRO A 19 -1.84 -5.94 -13.31
CA PRO A 19 -0.45 -6.04 -12.85
C PRO A 19 0.49 -5.03 -13.52
N LEU A 20 1.55 -4.62 -12.82
CA LEU A 20 2.56 -3.69 -13.33
C LEU A 20 3.46 -4.35 -14.39
N ASP A 21 3.92 -3.54 -15.35
CA ASP A 21 4.91 -3.98 -16.35
C ASP A 21 6.32 -4.10 -15.72
N ARG A 22 6.84 -5.32 -15.68
CA ARG A 22 8.20 -5.63 -15.18
C ARG A 22 9.31 -5.10 -16.07
N ASN A 23 9.02 -4.78 -17.33
CA ASN A 23 10.00 -4.36 -18.34
C ASN A 23 9.96 -2.86 -18.62
N ALA A 24 9.26 -2.08 -17.80
CA ALA A 24 9.28 -0.63 -17.86
C ALA A 24 10.73 -0.10 -17.87
N GLU A 25 11.01 0.92 -18.68
CA GLU A 25 12.37 1.45 -18.82
C GLU A 25 12.86 2.07 -17.51
N ARG A 26 11.98 2.82 -16.83
CA ARG A 26 12.30 3.52 -15.59
C ARG A 26 11.06 3.66 -14.71
N ILE A 27 11.21 3.33 -13.43
CA ILE A 27 10.14 3.38 -12.44
C ILE A 27 10.58 4.16 -11.20
N LEU A 28 9.61 4.76 -10.52
CA LEU A 28 9.83 5.49 -9.28
C LEU A 28 9.29 4.68 -8.10
N VAL A 29 10.08 4.52 -7.05
CA VAL A 29 9.64 3.95 -5.77
C VAL A 29 9.82 5.03 -4.70
N VAL A 30 8.74 5.35 -3.99
CA VAL A 30 8.73 6.47 -3.05
C VAL A 30 8.16 6.05 -1.70
N GLY A 31 8.63 6.72 -0.66
CA GLY A 31 8.07 6.61 0.68
C GLY A 31 8.89 5.71 1.59
N LYS A 32 8.91 6.08 2.87
CA LYS A 32 9.74 5.44 3.90
C LYS A 32 9.47 3.94 4.05
N HIS A 33 8.23 3.51 3.87
CA HIS A 33 7.84 2.09 3.98
C HIS A 33 8.36 1.23 2.81
N ALA A 34 8.88 1.83 1.74
CA ALA A 34 9.44 1.05 0.64
C ALA A 34 10.75 0.34 1.01
N ASP A 35 11.62 0.97 1.81
CA ASP A 35 12.93 0.40 2.19
C ASP A 35 13.18 0.38 3.70
N ASP A 36 12.11 0.20 4.47
CA ASP A 36 12.17 0.05 5.94
C ASP A 36 11.53 -1.27 6.38
N LEU A 37 12.40 -2.26 6.66
CA LEU A 37 11.95 -3.60 7.08
C LEU A 37 11.22 -3.58 8.41
N GLY A 38 11.62 -2.71 9.33
CA GLY A 38 11.01 -2.58 10.64
C GLY A 38 9.58 -2.02 10.55
N TYR A 39 9.36 -1.03 9.68
CA TYR A 39 8.03 -0.51 9.39
C TYR A 39 7.14 -1.54 8.70
N GLN A 40 7.69 -2.35 7.79
CA GLN A 40 6.99 -3.48 7.17
C GLN A 40 6.55 -4.55 8.19
N CYS A 41 7.29 -4.71 9.30
CA CYS A 41 6.98 -5.69 10.34
C CYS A 41 6.05 -5.14 11.43
N GLY A 42 6.18 -3.88 11.82
CA GLY A 42 5.41 -3.26 12.89
C GLY A 42 5.89 -3.62 14.30
N GLY A 43 5.00 -3.46 15.29
CA GLY A 43 5.27 -3.81 16.69
C GLY A 43 5.56 -5.29 16.92
N TRP A 44 6.03 -5.62 18.11
CA TRP A 44 6.40 -6.99 18.50
C TRP A 44 7.46 -7.65 17.61
N THR A 45 8.20 -6.88 16.82
CA THR A 45 9.30 -7.37 15.99
C THR A 45 10.60 -6.81 16.51
N LYS A 46 11.50 -7.72 16.94
CA LYS A 46 12.79 -7.42 17.60
C LYS A 46 12.66 -6.73 18.97
N THR A 47 11.80 -5.73 19.10
CA THR A 47 11.44 -5.04 20.34
C THR A 47 9.91 -5.02 20.49
N MET A 48 9.44 -4.70 21.70
CA MET A 48 8.01 -4.59 22.01
C MET A 48 7.28 -3.64 21.06
N TYR A 49 7.79 -2.42 20.89
CA TYR A 49 7.16 -1.40 20.05
C TYR A 49 7.59 -1.45 18.58
N GLY A 50 8.48 -2.36 18.20
CA GLY A 50 9.15 -2.35 16.91
C GLY A 50 10.17 -1.20 16.79
N GLN A 51 10.87 -1.15 15.65
CA GLN A 51 11.91 -0.16 15.34
C GLN A 51 11.92 0.12 13.83
N SER A 52 12.49 1.25 13.42
CA SER A 52 12.75 1.61 12.01
C SER A 52 14.04 0.96 11.51
N GLY A 53 14.13 0.69 10.21
CA GLY A 53 15.32 0.25 9.50
C GLY A 53 15.44 -1.27 9.32
N ARG A 54 16.64 -1.74 8.99
CA ARG A 54 16.95 -3.17 8.82
C ARG A 54 17.22 -3.85 10.16
N ILE A 55 16.15 -4.09 10.90
CA ILE A 55 16.18 -4.60 12.29
C ILE A 55 16.41 -6.12 12.40
N THR A 56 16.24 -6.85 11.29
CA THR A 56 16.39 -8.30 11.17
C THR A 56 16.70 -8.70 9.72
N ILE A 57 16.81 -10.01 9.45
CA ILE A 57 16.94 -10.56 8.10
C ILE A 57 15.57 -10.58 7.43
N GLY A 58 15.48 -10.00 6.23
CA GLY A 58 14.27 -9.96 5.43
C GLY A 58 14.49 -9.19 4.14
N THR A 59 13.43 -9.08 3.36
CA THR A 59 13.38 -8.38 2.07
C THR A 59 12.39 -7.24 2.20
N THR A 60 12.86 -6.01 1.96
CA THR A 60 11.99 -4.82 1.88
C THR A 60 11.17 -4.85 0.60
N LEU A 61 10.13 -4.01 0.51
CA LEU A 61 9.39 -3.82 -0.74
C LEU A 61 10.34 -3.36 -1.88
N LEU A 62 11.28 -2.46 -1.60
CA LEU A 62 12.25 -1.96 -2.59
C LEU A 62 13.17 -3.07 -3.09
N ASP A 63 13.71 -3.91 -2.18
CA ASP A 63 14.53 -5.06 -2.55
C ASP A 63 13.73 -6.03 -3.43
N ALA A 64 12.47 -6.30 -3.06
CA ALA A 64 11.58 -7.16 -3.81
C ALA A 64 11.27 -6.63 -5.22
N ILE A 65 11.01 -5.33 -5.36
CA ILE A 65 10.80 -4.68 -6.66
C ILE A 65 12.05 -4.84 -7.52
N LYS A 66 13.24 -4.50 -6.99
CA LYS A 66 14.52 -4.63 -7.70
C LYS A 66 14.82 -6.07 -8.14
N ALA A 67 14.43 -7.06 -7.33
CA ALA A 67 14.59 -8.48 -7.67
C ALA A 67 13.59 -8.98 -8.73
N THR A 68 12.48 -8.27 -8.93
CA THR A 68 11.36 -8.71 -9.79
C THR A 68 11.36 -8.04 -11.16
N VAL A 69 11.75 -6.78 -11.24
CA VAL A 69 11.81 -6.04 -12.52
C VAL A 69 12.93 -6.54 -13.43
N GLY A 70 12.81 -6.27 -14.72
CA GLY A 70 13.81 -6.64 -15.71
C GLY A 70 15.17 -6.00 -15.43
N ASN A 71 16.25 -6.67 -15.80
CA ASN A 71 17.63 -6.20 -15.59
C ASN A 71 17.97 -4.85 -16.27
N LYS A 72 17.12 -4.37 -17.17
CA LYS A 72 17.25 -3.08 -17.87
C LYS A 72 16.37 -1.98 -17.25
N THR A 73 15.47 -2.31 -16.34
CA THR A 73 14.61 -1.34 -15.67
C THR A 73 15.42 -0.53 -14.67
N GLU A 74 15.45 0.78 -14.84
CA GLU A 74 16.01 1.69 -13.85
C GLU A 74 15.01 1.92 -12.71
N VAL A 75 15.37 1.50 -11.50
CA VAL A 75 14.57 1.74 -10.29
C VAL A 75 15.14 2.93 -9.53
N VAL A 76 14.44 4.06 -9.56
CA VAL A 76 14.78 5.24 -8.75
C VAL A 76 14.02 5.16 -7.44
N TYR A 77 14.74 5.23 -6.31
CA TYR A 77 14.14 5.27 -4.98
C TYR A 77 14.39 6.62 -4.30
N GLU A 78 13.34 7.21 -3.75
CA GLU A 78 13.41 8.41 -2.91
C GLU A 78 12.46 8.27 -1.71
N GLU A 79 12.96 8.38 -0.47
CA GLU A 79 12.09 8.35 0.71
C GLU A 79 11.02 9.46 0.66
N THR A 80 11.39 10.64 0.17
CA THR A 80 10.50 11.76 -0.12
C THR A 80 10.82 12.26 -1.53
N PRO A 81 9.81 12.42 -2.42
CA PRO A 81 10.07 12.71 -3.81
C PRO A 81 10.68 14.11 -3.98
N SER A 82 11.80 14.20 -4.71
CA SER A 82 12.48 15.47 -4.97
C SER A 82 11.73 16.32 -6.00
N LYS A 83 11.93 17.64 -5.98
CA LYS A 83 11.31 18.54 -6.96
C LYS A 83 11.81 18.22 -8.36
N GLU A 84 13.05 17.78 -8.49
CA GLU A 84 13.71 17.39 -9.73
C GLU A 84 13.10 16.11 -10.30
N THR A 85 12.86 15.10 -9.46
CA THR A 85 12.17 13.86 -9.85
C THR A 85 10.74 14.16 -10.32
N LEU A 86 9.99 14.98 -9.57
CA LEU A 86 8.64 15.39 -9.96
C LEU A 86 8.63 16.30 -11.20
N ALA A 87 9.68 17.09 -11.46
CA ALA A 87 9.80 17.89 -12.67
C ALA A 87 10.11 17.03 -13.91
N SER A 88 10.81 15.90 -13.72
CA SER A 88 11.16 14.94 -14.77
C SER A 88 10.18 13.75 -14.87
N TRP A 89 8.97 13.90 -14.34
CA TRP A 89 7.93 12.87 -14.23
C TRP A 89 7.68 12.06 -15.51
N LYS A 90 7.77 12.69 -16.70
CA LYS A 90 7.55 12.06 -18.01
C LYS A 90 8.51 10.90 -18.31
N ARG A 91 9.61 10.78 -17.56
CA ARG A 91 10.61 9.72 -17.71
C ARG A 91 10.24 8.44 -16.96
N PHE A 92 9.21 8.47 -16.11
CA PHE A 92 8.79 7.32 -15.32
C PHE A 92 7.55 6.68 -15.96
N SER A 93 7.59 5.36 -16.17
CA SER A 93 6.44 4.61 -16.66
C SER A 93 5.33 4.55 -15.61
N TYR A 94 5.71 4.37 -14.34
CA TYR A 94 4.83 4.41 -13.19
C TYR A 94 5.61 4.67 -11.89
N ALA A 95 4.87 4.96 -10.83
CA ALA A 95 5.38 5.06 -9.47
C ALA A 95 4.71 4.04 -8.53
N ILE A 96 5.47 3.57 -7.54
CA ILE A 96 4.99 2.81 -6.38
C ILE A 96 5.26 3.66 -5.14
N VAL A 97 4.21 4.10 -4.46
CA VAL A 97 4.32 4.93 -3.26
C VAL A 97 3.92 4.10 -2.04
N ALA A 98 4.88 3.82 -1.16
CA ALA A 98 4.72 3.03 0.05
C ALA A 98 4.64 3.94 1.29
N VAL A 99 3.47 3.99 1.91
CA VAL A 99 3.18 4.83 3.07
C VAL A 99 2.47 4.02 4.14
N GLY A 100 2.42 4.52 5.38
CA GLY A 100 1.81 3.73 6.44
C GLY A 100 2.10 4.21 7.85
N GLU A 101 1.59 3.46 8.82
CA GLU A 101 1.85 3.68 10.23
C GLU A 101 3.32 3.37 10.59
N SER A 102 3.87 4.08 11.58
CA SER A 102 5.08 3.61 12.28
C SER A 102 4.77 2.39 13.14
N PRO A 103 5.76 1.56 13.50
CA PRO A 103 5.58 0.50 14.48
C PRO A 103 5.01 1.01 15.81
N TYR A 104 4.06 0.26 16.37
CA TYR A 104 3.50 0.46 17.71
C TYR A 104 3.05 -0.88 18.28
N ALA A 105 2.90 -0.94 19.60
CA ALA A 105 2.24 -2.04 20.30
C ALA A 105 1.49 -1.49 21.51
N GLU A 106 0.28 -2.00 21.76
CA GLU A 106 -0.56 -1.63 22.90
C GLU A 106 -0.90 -0.12 22.93
N THR A 107 -0.87 0.52 24.10
CA THR A 107 -1.32 1.90 24.33
C THR A 107 -0.66 2.95 23.42
N PRO A 108 0.65 2.87 23.07
CA PRO A 108 1.23 3.73 22.04
C PRO A 108 0.53 3.70 20.66
N GLY A 109 -0.27 2.67 20.40
CA GLY A 109 -1.09 2.56 19.19
C GLY A 109 -2.45 3.24 19.27
N ASP A 110 -2.88 3.73 20.43
CA ASP A 110 -4.17 4.43 20.57
C ASP A 110 -4.14 5.74 19.76
N ASN A 111 -5.06 5.86 18.79
CA ASN A 111 -5.11 7.00 17.87
C ASN A 111 -6.56 7.25 17.43
N SER A 112 -7.09 8.44 17.74
CA SER A 112 -8.45 8.85 17.38
C SER A 112 -8.56 9.50 16.00
N GLU A 113 -7.44 9.91 15.40
CA GLU A 113 -7.42 10.60 14.11
C GLU A 113 -7.26 9.62 12.93
N LEU A 114 -6.48 8.55 13.12
CA LEU A 114 -6.24 7.50 12.13
C LEU A 114 -5.81 8.01 10.74
N ILE A 115 -5.13 9.15 10.69
CA ILE A 115 -4.54 9.73 9.46
C ILE A 115 -3.24 9.01 9.12
N ILE A 116 -2.95 8.83 7.83
CA ILE A 116 -1.69 8.25 7.37
C ILE A 116 -0.54 9.21 7.75
N PRO A 117 0.43 8.79 8.59
CA PRO A 117 1.46 9.69 9.11
C PRO A 117 2.51 10.03 8.04
N PHE A 118 3.47 10.89 8.41
CA PHE A 118 4.57 11.35 7.55
C PHE A 118 4.11 12.08 6.28
N ASN A 119 2.97 12.77 6.37
CA ASN A 119 2.28 13.40 5.23
C ASN A 119 2.02 12.40 4.09
N GLY A 120 1.69 11.14 4.44
CA GLY A 120 1.55 10.06 3.47
C GLY A 120 0.49 10.33 2.42
N SER A 121 -0.66 10.89 2.80
CA SER A 121 -1.71 11.29 1.85
C SER A 121 -1.21 12.33 0.84
N ASP A 122 -0.52 13.37 1.32
CA ASP A 122 0.03 14.43 0.46
C ASP A 122 1.12 13.89 -0.46
N MET A 123 1.98 13.01 0.05
CA MET A 123 3.04 12.38 -0.74
C MET A 123 2.47 11.54 -1.87
N VAL A 124 1.49 10.68 -1.56
CA VAL A 124 0.79 9.87 -2.58
C VAL A 124 0.14 10.78 -3.61
N THR A 125 -0.57 11.81 -3.18
CA THR A 125 -1.28 12.75 -4.06
C THR A 125 -0.30 13.50 -4.97
N ALA A 126 0.78 14.05 -4.42
CA ALA A 126 1.78 14.82 -5.17
C ALA A 126 2.48 14.01 -6.27
N VAL A 127 2.72 12.71 -6.03
CA VAL A 127 3.27 11.80 -7.04
C VAL A 127 2.19 11.43 -8.06
N ALA A 128 1.00 11.05 -7.59
CA ALA A 128 -0.11 10.58 -8.43
C ALA A 128 -0.69 11.66 -9.36
N GLU A 129 -0.54 12.95 -9.02
CA GLU A 129 -0.87 14.06 -9.91
C GLU A 129 -0.02 14.12 -11.18
N LYS A 130 1.16 13.48 -11.17
CA LYS A 130 2.13 13.58 -12.26
C LYS A 130 2.46 12.23 -12.90
N ILE A 131 2.53 11.16 -12.10
CA ILE A 131 2.97 9.84 -12.54
C ILE A 131 1.87 8.82 -12.23
N PRO A 132 1.50 7.92 -13.16
CA PRO A 132 0.60 6.82 -12.85
C PRO A 132 1.09 6.02 -11.63
N THR A 133 0.26 5.93 -10.58
CA THR A 133 0.74 5.54 -9.24
C THR A 133 -0.04 4.36 -8.66
N LEU A 134 0.70 3.36 -8.16
CA LEU A 134 0.23 2.38 -7.17
C LEU A 134 0.56 2.90 -5.78
N ALA A 135 -0.43 3.09 -4.93
CA ALA A 135 -0.23 3.32 -3.51
C ALA A 135 -0.30 1.99 -2.74
N ILE A 136 0.66 1.77 -1.84
CA ILE A 136 0.70 0.60 -0.95
C ILE A 136 0.68 1.11 0.48
N LEU A 137 -0.40 0.80 1.20
CA LEU A 137 -0.61 1.19 2.58
C LEU A 137 -0.18 0.08 3.55
N PHE A 138 0.79 0.39 4.40
CA PHE A 138 1.25 -0.46 5.49
C PHE A 138 0.63 0.01 6.81
N SER A 139 -0.31 -0.76 7.36
CA SER A 139 -1.01 -0.37 8.59
C SER A 139 -1.49 -1.58 9.37
N GLY A 140 -1.62 -1.43 10.69
CA GLY A 140 -2.23 -2.48 11.52
C GLY A 140 -3.75 -2.54 11.41
N ARG A 141 -4.36 -1.54 10.76
CA ARG A 141 -5.80 -1.26 10.75
C ARG A 141 -6.22 -0.35 9.59
N PRO A 142 -7.52 -0.18 9.33
CA PRO A 142 -8.02 0.84 8.40
C PRO A 142 -7.59 2.25 8.82
N MET A 143 -7.16 3.04 7.84
CA MET A 143 -6.75 4.44 8.02
C MET A 143 -7.69 5.35 7.22
N VAL A 144 -7.72 6.63 7.55
CA VAL A 144 -8.41 7.65 6.73
C VAL A 144 -7.82 7.61 5.32
N LEU A 145 -8.66 7.31 4.34
CA LEU A 145 -8.34 7.39 2.92
C LEU A 145 -8.99 8.64 2.36
N GLU A 146 -8.21 9.72 2.27
CA GLU A 146 -8.70 10.99 1.75
C GLU A 146 -9.17 10.84 0.29
N PRO A 147 -10.22 11.59 -0.12
CA PRO A 147 -10.76 11.52 -1.48
C PRO A 147 -9.68 11.69 -2.56
N GLN A 148 -8.74 12.61 -2.36
CA GLN A 148 -7.64 12.86 -3.29
C GLN A 148 -6.75 11.63 -3.52
N VAL A 149 -6.48 10.82 -2.49
CA VAL A 149 -5.70 9.58 -2.64
C VAL A 149 -6.47 8.58 -3.50
N LEU A 150 -7.77 8.42 -3.22
CA LEU A 150 -8.64 7.52 -3.97
C LEU A 150 -8.86 7.99 -5.41
N GLU A 151 -8.94 9.29 -5.67
CA GLU A 151 -9.20 9.84 -7.00
C GLU A 151 -7.96 9.83 -7.89
N LYS A 152 -6.77 10.09 -7.34
CA LYS A 152 -5.54 10.27 -8.14
C LYS A 152 -4.75 8.98 -8.38
N THR A 153 -4.85 8.00 -7.50
CA THR A 153 -4.09 6.75 -7.63
C THR A 153 -4.70 5.82 -8.69
N GLY A 154 -3.88 5.14 -9.48
CA GLY A 154 -4.34 4.11 -10.42
C GLY A 154 -4.72 2.82 -9.71
N ALA A 155 -4.00 2.48 -8.64
CA ALA A 155 -4.35 1.37 -7.75
C ALA A 155 -3.98 1.67 -6.29
N LEU A 156 -4.68 1.02 -5.37
CA LEU A 156 -4.44 1.09 -3.93
C LEU A 156 -4.49 -0.30 -3.32
N VAL A 157 -3.44 -0.68 -2.59
CA VAL A 157 -3.31 -1.97 -1.90
C VAL A 157 -3.16 -1.75 -0.40
N ALA A 158 -3.98 -2.43 0.40
CA ALA A 158 -3.72 -2.60 1.83
C ALA A 158 -2.78 -3.80 2.03
N ALA A 159 -1.56 -3.53 2.47
CA ALA A 159 -0.53 -4.54 2.71
C ALA A 159 -0.50 -5.04 4.16
N TRP A 160 -1.20 -4.36 5.05
CA TRP A 160 -1.19 -4.59 6.50
C TRP A 160 0.22 -4.41 7.10
N LEU A 161 0.63 -5.31 8.00
CA LEU A 161 2.00 -5.45 8.50
C LEU A 161 2.56 -6.82 8.04
N PRO A 162 3.10 -6.91 6.81
CA PRO A 162 3.38 -8.19 6.15
C PRO A 162 4.62 -8.92 6.69
N GLY A 163 5.39 -8.34 7.61
CA GLY A 163 6.55 -9.02 8.21
C GLY A 163 7.78 -8.98 7.30
N THR A 164 8.61 -10.03 7.29
CA THR A 164 9.95 -9.99 6.67
C THR A 164 9.98 -10.20 5.15
N GLU A 165 8.89 -10.68 4.55
CA GLU A 165 8.91 -11.25 3.19
C GLU A 165 8.28 -10.31 2.15
N GLY A 166 8.91 -9.15 1.91
CA GLY A 166 8.41 -8.13 0.98
C GLY A 166 8.24 -8.62 -0.46
N GLN A 167 8.94 -9.70 -0.83
CA GLN A 167 8.76 -10.38 -2.12
C GLN A 167 7.32 -10.90 -2.32
N GLY A 168 6.59 -11.20 -1.24
CA GLY A 168 5.18 -11.56 -1.36
C GLY A 168 4.31 -10.41 -1.87
N ILE A 169 4.73 -9.15 -1.71
CA ILE A 169 4.04 -8.00 -2.29
C ILE A 169 4.32 -7.95 -3.80
N ALA A 170 5.60 -8.02 -4.17
CA ALA A 170 6.05 -7.98 -5.56
C ALA A 170 5.40 -9.09 -6.41
N ASP A 171 5.33 -10.32 -5.88
CA ASP A 171 4.68 -11.46 -6.53
C ASP A 171 3.25 -11.16 -7.03
N VAL A 172 2.50 -10.34 -6.29
CA VAL A 172 1.10 -10.04 -6.64
C VAL A 172 1.00 -8.80 -7.52
N ILE A 173 1.69 -7.70 -7.17
CA ILE A 173 1.59 -6.44 -7.94
C ILE A 173 2.16 -6.57 -9.35
N PHE A 174 3.07 -7.52 -9.59
CA PHE A 174 3.62 -7.83 -10.91
C PHE A 174 2.96 -9.05 -11.58
N GLY A 175 1.95 -9.67 -10.96
CA GLY A 175 1.11 -10.70 -11.58
C GLY A 175 1.68 -12.12 -11.62
N ASP A 176 2.64 -12.50 -10.77
CA ASP A 176 2.97 -13.93 -10.57
C ASP A 176 1.82 -14.67 -9.87
N TYR A 177 1.04 -13.94 -9.07
CA TYR A 177 -0.12 -14.43 -8.34
C TYR A 177 -1.25 -13.39 -8.36
N GLU A 178 -2.49 -13.86 -8.24
CA GLU A 178 -3.67 -13.00 -8.13
C GLU A 178 -3.84 -12.45 -6.71
N PHE A 179 -4.46 -11.27 -6.60
CA PHE A 179 -5.02 -10.80 -5.33
C PHE A 179 -6.16 -11.73 -4.88
N ARG A 180 -6.10 -12.16 -3.62
CA ARG A 180 -7.13 -13.00 -2.99
C ARG A 180 -7.58 -12.50 -1.63
N GLY A 181 -6.84 -11.56 -1.04
CA GLY A 181 -7.17 -11.01 0.27
C GLY A 181 -8.51 -10.30 0.22
N LYS A 182 -9.29 -10.50 1.28
CA LYS A 182 -10.53 -9.79 1.55
C LYS A 182 -10.40 -9.08 2.89
N LEU A 183 -11.01 -7.91 3.02
CA LEU A 183 -10.98 -7.10 4.22
C LEU A 183 -11.51 -7.92 5.41
N PRO A 184 -10.70 -8.16 6.46
CA PRO A 184 -11.16 -8.83 7.68
C PRO A 184 -11.87 -7.86 8.63
N VAL A 185 -11.88 -6.56 8.30
CA VAL A 185 -12.52 -5.47 9.05
C VAL A 185 -13.11 -4.46 8.07
N SER A 186 -14.22 -3.83 8.44
CA SER A 186 -14.83 -2.75 7.65
C SER A 186 -13.90 -1.53 7.57
N TRP A 187 -13.79 -0.92 6.39
CA TRP A 187 -13.08 0.36 6.22
C TRP A 187 -14.07 1.51 6.37
N PHE A 188 -13.84 2.40 7.34
CA PHE A 188 -14.71 3.55 7.60
C PHE A 188 -14.51 4.68 6.55
N LYS A 189 -15.51 5.55 6.38
CA LYS A 189 -15.42 6.77 5.56
C LYS A 189 -14.83 7.94 6.36
N SER A 190 -15.22 8.06 7.63
CA SER A 190 -14.70 9.02 8.60
C SER A 190 -14.55 8.33 9.95
N VAL A 191 -13.61 8.79 10.77
CA VAL A 191 -13.44 8.33 12.16
C VAL A 191 -14.68 8.59 13.01
N ASP A 192 -15.53 9.55 12.63
CA ASP A 192 -16.81 9.84 13.30
C ASP A 192 -17.82 8.68 13.22
N GLN A 193 -17.61 7.73 12.30
CA GLN A 193 -18.45 6.53 12.18
C GLN A 193 -18.07 5.43 13.18
N LEU A 194 -16.99 5.60 13.95
CA LEU A 194 -16.50 4.58 14.86
C LEU A 194 -17.25 4.59 16.20
N PRO A 195 -17.59 3.42 16.78
CA PRO A 195 -17.35 2.08 16.25
C PRO A 195 -18.30 1.71 15.09
N LEU A 196 -17.75 1.10 14.04
CA LEU A 196 -18.50 0.67 12.85
C LEU A 196 -18.87 -0.82 12.94
N ASP A 197 -20.07 -1.08 13.46
CA ASP A 197 -20.63 -2.42 13.62
C ASP A 197 -21.39 -2.88 12.36
N ILE A 198 -21.20 -4.13 11.95
CA ILE A 198 -21.86 -4.73 10.78
C ILE A 198 -23.35 -4.97 11.00
N ASP A 199 -23.76 -5.20 12.25
CA ASP A 199 -25.15 -5.48 12.61
C ASP A 199 -25.94 -4.19 12.95
N ALA A 200 -25.27 -3.02 12.94
CA ALA A 200 -25.90 -1.75 13.26
C ALA A 200 -26.75 -1.20 12.11
N ASN A 201 -27.90 -0.63 12.45
CA ASN A 201 -28.68 0.19 11.53
C ASN A 201 -27.85 1.39 11.07
N GLY A 202 -27.59 1.50 9.75
CA GLY A 202 -26.78 2.57 9.18
C GLY A 202 -25.33 2.19 8.87
N TYR A 203 -25.01 0.89 8.77
CA TYR A 203 -23.73 0.40 8.27
C TYR A 203 -23.42 0.92 6.86
N LEU A 204 -22.56 1.95 6.78
CA LEU A 204 -22.18 2.65 5.56
C LEU A 204 -20.65 2.78 5.46
N PRO A 205 -19.92 1.66 5.33
CA PRO A 205 -18.46 1.67 5.18
C PRO A 205 -18.03 2.33 3.87
N LEU A 206 -16.77 2.76 3.81
CA LEU A 206 -16.07 3.06 2.56
C LEU A 206 -15.84 1.77 1.77
N PHE A 207 -15.33 0.74 2.45
CA PHE A 207 -15.21 -0.63 1.93
C PHE A 207 -15.77 -1.62 2.96
N PRO A 208 -16.76 -2.45 2.60
CA PRO A 208 -17.39 -3.35 3.55
C PRO A 208 -16.48 -4.50 3.99
N LEU A 209 -16.82 -5.15 5.10
CA LEU A 209 -16.21 -6.42 5.49
C LEU A 209 -16.26 -7.41 4.34
N GLY A 210 -15.16 -8.11 4.08
CA GLY A 210 -15.05 -9.06 2.97
C GLY A 210 -14.80 -8.42 1.60
N PHE A 211 -14.68 -7.08 1.51
CA PHE A 211 -14.32 -6.42 0.25
C PHE A 211 -12.88 -6.74 -0.17
N GLY A 212 -12.64 -6.80 -1.48
CA GLY A 212 -11.31 -6.91 -2.07
C GLY A 212 -11.46 -7.23 -3.55
N LEU A 213 -10.81 -6.46 -4.40
CA LEU A 213 -10.86 -6.65 -5.85
C LEU A 213 -9.95 -7.82 -6.27
N ASN A 214 -10.23 -8.37 -7.45
CA ASN A 214 -9.29 -9.21 -8.17
C ASN A 214 -8.73 -8.38 -9.34
N CYS A 215 -7.56 -8.72 -9.88
CA CYS A 215 -7.05 -8.03 -11.08
C CYS A 215 -7.97 -8.22 -12.30
N ASP A 216 -8.66 -9.36 -12.38
CA ASP A 216 -9.53 -9.73 -13.50
C ASP A 216 -11.00 -9.36 -13.30
N SER A 217 -11.38 -8.68 -12.21
CA SER A 217 -12.77 -8.24 -12.02
C SER A 217 -13.07 -7.00 -12.87
N VAL A 218 -12.99 -7.18 -14.18
CA VAL A 218 -13.56 -6.34 -15.22
C VAL A 218 -14.65 -7.15 -15.89
N GLU A 219 -15.81 -7.26 -15.23
CA GLU A 219 -17.12 -7.37 -15.88
C GLU A 219 -18.22 -7.35 -14.80
N ASN A 220 -19.30 -6.62 -15.09
CA ASN A 220 -20.58 -6.51 -14.34
C ASN A 220 -20.78 -5.37 -13.34
N SER A 221 -20.52 -4.12 -13.76
CA SER A 221 -21.23 -2.95 -13.17
C SER A 221 -21.73 -1.93 -14.20
N LYS A 222 -21.92 -2.37 -15.46
CA LYS A 222 -22.69 -1.62 -16.47
C LYS A 222 -23.82 -2.48 -17.02
N GLN A 223 -24.82 -2.77 -16.18
CA GLN A 223 -26.21 -3.08 -16.58
C GLN A 223 -27.05 -3.27 -15.32
N VAL A 224 -27.64 -2.19 -14.80
CA VAL A 224 -29.08 -2.05 -14.46
C VAL A 224 -29.42 -0.57 -14.60
#